data_AF-A0A944C0R5-F1
#
_entry.id   AF-A0A944C0R5-F1
#
_cell.length_a   1.000
_cell.length_b   1.000
_cell.length_c   1.000
_cell.angle_alpha   90.00
_cell.angle_beta   90.00
_cell.angle_gamma   90.00
#
_symmetry.space_group_name_H-M   'P 1'
#
loop_
_entity.id
_entity.type
_entity.pdbx_description
1 polymer ?
#
loop_
_entity_poly.entity_id
_entity_poly.type
_entity_poly.pdbx_seq_one_letter_code
_entity_poly.pdbx_strand_id
1 'polypeptide(L)'
;FRRLKHKTQVFLIPKSDHYRTRLTHTLEVSQIARTIARALRLNEDLTEAIALGHDLGHTPFGHDGERTLDQLFPGHFKHYEQSKRVVEVVEKNGEGLNLTEEVIDGILCHTNATAKTLEGQVVKFSDKIAYINHDIEDAIRGGVLRQEDLPEEPIRILGITKSQRITTLIKSVIANSKDTIQYDEVTRKAHDELRKFMFDNVYFAPRTNSEKGKACYIVEFLYKYFTASPEKMPDLYIGFARQYGTERAVCDFISGMTDDFAVDYFKELCIPKSWSY
;
A
#
# COMPACT_ATOMS: atom_id res chain seq x y z
N PHE A 1 -1.09 7.00 -10.24
CA PHE A 1 0.24 7.35 -9.68
C PHE A 1 0.29 8.67 -8.91
N ARG A 2 0.01 9.85 -9.51
CA ARG A 2 0.17 11.16 -8.83
C ARG A 2 -0.51 11.28 -7.45
N ARG A 3 -1.68 10.65 -7.30
CA ARG A 3 -2.46 10.63 -6.05
C ARG A 3 -1.73 9.96 -4.88
N LEU A 4 -0.74 9.10 -5.13
CA LEU A 4 0.07 8.46 -4.08
C LEU A 4 0.83 9.49 -3.21
N LYS A 5 1.10 10.70 -3.73
CA LYS A 5 1.67 11.82 -2.96
C LYS A 5 0.76 12.28 -1.82
N HIS A 6 -0.56 12.09 -1.97
CA HIS A 6 -1.58 12.59 -1.06
C HIS A 6 -2.32 11.44 -0.36
N LYS A 7 -1.64 10.30 -0.22
CA LYS A 7 -2.12 9.13 0.52
C LYS A 7 -1.10 8.76 1.58
N THR A 8 -1.58 8.57 2.80
CA THR A 8 -0.80 8.05 3.92
C THR A 8 -0.51 6.56 3.76
N GLN A 9 0.63 6.13 4.32
CA GLN A 9 1.08 4.74 4.28
C GLN A 9 0.48 3.92 5.44
N VAL A 10 0.92 4.16 6.69
CA VAL A 10 0.55 3.36 7.88
C VAL A 10 -0.11 4.15 9.01
N PHE A 11 0.38 5.34 9.36
CA PHE A 11 -0.17 6.12 10.47
C PHE A 11 -0.97 7.33 9.99
N LEU A 12 -2.20 7.44 10.48
CA LEU A 12 -2.89 8.71 10.59
C LEU A 12 -2.21 9.48 11.73
N ILE A 13 -1.74 10.73 11.48
CA ILE A 13 -1.28 11.76 12.46
C ILE A 13 0.26 11.80 12.72
N PRO A 14 0.89 12.99 12.95
CA PRO A 14 0.45 14.39 12.93
C PRO A 14 1.01 15.23 11.75
N LYS A 15 0.67 16.53 11.70
CA LYS A 15 1.29 17.54 10.81
C LYS A 15 2.80 17.66 11.09
N SER A 16 3.63 16.96 10.33
CA SER A 16 5.07 17.25 10.21
C SER A 16 5.49 17.12 8.75
N ASP A 17 6.42 17.96 8.32
CA ASP A 17 6.84 18.06 6.92
C ASP A 17 7.68 16.84 6.44
N HIS A 18 7.95 15.88 7.31
CA HIS A 18 8.85 14.74 7.06
C HIS A 18 8.17 13.35 7.06
N TYR A 19 6.85 13.28 6.89
CA TYR A 19 6.14 11.99 6.83
C TYR A 19 6.18 11.35 5.45
N ARG A 20 6.22 10.01 5.45
CA ARG A 20 6.20 9.18 4.25
C ARG A 20 4.78 9.13 3.69
N THR A 21 4.72 9.28 2.37
CA THR A 21 3.52 9.06 1.56
C THR A 21 3.67 7.73 0.84
N ARG A 22 2.58 7.22 0.28
CA ARG A 22 2.62 6.06 -0.62
C ARG A 22 3.59 6.26 -1.78
N LEU A 23 3.73 7.50 -2.27
CA LEU A 23 4.70 7.82 -3.31
C LEU A 23 6.14 7.60 -2.84
N THR A 24 6.50 8.07 -1.64
CA THR A 24 7.88 7.86 -1.13
C THR A 24 8.17 6.39 -0.85
N HIS A 25 7.17 5.62 -0.38
CA HIS A 25 7.27 4.16 -0.25
C HIS A 25 7.54 3.53 -1.62
N THR A 26 6.69 3.83 -2.60
CA THR A 26 6.80 3.30 -3.97
C THR A 26 8.17 3.60 -4.60
N LEU A 27 8.73 4.79 -4.37
CA LEU A 27 10.07 5.15 -4.85
C LEU A 27 11.17 4.35 -4.16
N GLU A 28 11.06 4.09 -2.85
CA GLU A 28 12.01 3.25 -2.12
C GLU A 28 11.95 1.79 -2.59
N VAL A 29 10.74 1.26 -2.79
CA VAL A 29 10.53 -0.08 -3.37
C VAL A 29 11.18 -0.18 -4.75
N SER A 30 10.95 0.79 -5.63
CA SER A 30 11.58 0.83 -6.96
C SER A 30 13.12 0.84 -6.87
N GLN A 31 13.71 1.64 -5.98
CA GLN A 31 15.16 1.68 -5.79
C GLN A 31 15.74 0.35 -5.30
N ILE A 32 15.10 -0.28 -4.31
CA ILE A 32 15.51 -1.59 -3.79
C ILE A 32 15.38 -2.66 -4.88
N ALA A 33 14.24 -2.67 -5.58
CA ALA A 33 13.94 -3.65 -6.61
C ALA A 33 14.93 -3.58 -7.78
N ARG A 34 15.21 -2.38 -8.28
CA ARG A 34 16.22 -2.17 -9.33
C ARG A 34 17.63 -2.54 -8.89
N THR A 35 17.98 -2.31 -7.63
CA THR A 35 19.27 -2.72 -7.07
C THR A 35 19.43 -4.24 -7.09
N ILE A 36 18.39 -4.97 -6.66
CA ILE A 36 18.37 -6.44 -6.69
C ILE A 36 18.38 -6.95 -8.14
N ALA A 37 17.51 -6.40 -9.00
CA ALA A 37 17.40 -6.79 -10.40
C ALA A 37 18.72 -6.61 -11.14
N ARG A 38 19.40 -5.48 -10.97
CA ARG A 38 20.71 -5.23 -11.58
C ARG A 38 21.77 -6.23 -11.12
N ALA A 39 21.83 -6.53 -9.83
CA ALA A 39 22.79 -7.48 -9.27
C ALA A 39 22.54 -8.91 -9.78
N LEU A 40 21.27 -9.28 -9.98
CA LEU A 40 20.86 -10.57 -10.53
C LEU A 40 20.80 -10.61 -12.07
N ARG A 41 21.11 -9.49 -12.75
CA ARG A 41 21.02 -9.33 -14.21
C ARG A 41 19.62 -9.61 -14.79
N LEU A 42 18.59 -9.21 -14.06
CA LEU A 42 17.18 -9.24 -14.48
C LEU A 42 16.81 -7.98 -15.26
N ASN A 43 15.59 -7.93 -15.81
CA ASN A 43 15.08 -6.76 -16.52
C ASN A 43 14.73 -5.63 -15.53
N GLU A 44 15.56 -4.58 -15.51
CA GLU A 44 15.36 -3.41 -14.64
C GLU A 44 14.07 -2.64 -14.99
N ASP A 45 13.70 -2.54 -16.28
CA ASP A 45 12.53 -1.78 -16.72
C ASP A 45 11.22 -2.46 -16.32
N LEU A 46 11.14 -3.79 -16.49
CA LEU A 46 10.01 -4.58 -16.03
C LEU A 46 9.87 -4.48 -14.49
N THR A 47 10.99 -4.60 -13.79
CA THR A 47 11.03 -4.48 -12.32
C THR A 47 10.54 -3.11 -11.86
N GLU A 48 11.01 -2.03 -12.50
CA GLU A 48 10.60 -0.67 -12.18
C GLU A 48 9.12 -0.43 -12.51
N ALA A 49 8.65 -0.88 -13.66
CA ALA A 49 7.23 -0.74 -14.05
C ALA A 49 6.30 -1.42 -13.04
N ILE A 50 6.63 -2.64 -12.60
CA ILE A 50 5.88 -3.35 -11.56
C ILE A 50 5.94 -2.58 -10.23
N ALA A 51 7.13 -2.16 -9.80
CA ALA A 51 7.32 -1.43 -8.56
C ALA A 51 6.53 -0.10 -8.54
N LEU A 52 6.47 0.65 -9.63
CA LEU A 52 5.70 1.89 -9.71
C LEU A 52 4.18 1.65 -9.76
N GLY A 53 3.75 0.46 -10.18
CA GLY A 53 2.34 0.09 -10.31
C GLY A 53 1.73 -0.64 -9.10
N HIS A 54 2.54 -1.25 -8.23
CA HIS A 54 2.05 -2.18 -7.20
C HIS A 54 1.04 -1.55 -6.23
N ASP A 55 1.23 -0.26 -5.91
CA ASP A 55 0.52 0.44 -4.83
C ASP A 55 -0.66 1.31 -5.33
N LEU A 56 -1.00 1.25 -6.62
CA LEU A 56 -1.97 2.16 -7.25
C LEU A 56 -3.40 2.05 -6.69
N GLY A 57 -3.80 0.86 -6.25
CA GLY A 57 -5.14 0.51 -5.80
C GLY A 57 -5.41 0.73 -4.31
N HIS A 58 -4.42 1.20 -3.54
CA HIS A 58 -4.65 1.47 -2.13
C HIS A 58 -5.70 2.54 -1.91
N THR A 59 -6.53 2.35 -0.89
CA THR A 59 -7.55 3.31 -0.47
C THR A 59 -6.95 4.56 0.17
N PRO A 60 -7.73 5.64 0.31
CA PRO A 60 -7.40 6.66 1.29
C PRO A 60 -7.25 6.02 2.69
N PHE A 61 -6.41 6.63 3.53
CA PHE A 61 -6.12 6.20 4.91
C PHE A 61 -5.46 4.80 5.03
N GLY A 62 -4.78 4.34 3.97
CA GLY A 62 -3.97 3.13 4.00
C GLY A 62 -4.76 1.87 4.40
N HIS A 63 -4.19 1.06 5.31
CA HIS A 63 -4.78 -0.23 5.73
C HIS A 63 -6.15 -0.08 6.39
N ASP A 64 -6.43 1.06 7.03
CA ASP A 64 -7.71 1.28 7.69
C ASP A 64 -8.83 1.41 6.65
N GLY A 65 -8.60 2.20 5.59
CA GLY A 65 -9.55 2.31 4.49
C GLY A 65 -9.75 1.00 3.72
N GLU A 66 -8.68 0.22 3.52
CA GLU A 66 -8.74 -1.06 2.83
C GLU A 66 -9.59 -2.05 3.62
N ARG A 67 -9.34 -2.16 4.93
CA ARG A 67 -10.11 -3.02 5.83
C ARG A 67 -11.58 -2.61 5.89
N THR A 68 -11.88 -1.32 5.92
CA THR A 68 -13.27 -0.84 5.90
C THR A 68 -13.96 -1.18 4.59
N LEU A 69 -13.34 -0.97 3.43
CA LEU A 69 -13.93 -1.37 2.15
C LEU A 69 -14.10 -2.88 2.04
N ASP A 70 -13.14 -3.69 2.50
CA ASP A 70 -13.21 -5.16 2.47
C ASP A 70 -14.36 -5.70 3.34
N GLN A 71 -14.71 -5.01 4.43
CA GLN A 71 -15.84 -5.36 5.28
C GLN A 71 -17.20 -4.96 4.68
N LEU A 72 -17.24 -3.87 3.92
CA LEU A 72 -18.47 -3.32 3.36
C LEU A 72 -18.82 -3.90 1.98
N PHE A 73 -17.80 -4.22 1.20
CA PHE A 73 -17.95 -4.72 -0.15
C PHE A 73 -18.15 -6.25 -0.17
N PRO A 74 -19.28 -6.78 -0.68
CA PRO A 74 -19.57 -8.21 -0.63
C PRO A 74 -18.54 -9.10 -1.34
N GLY A 75 -17.84 -8.57 -2.35
CA GLY A 75 -16.90 -9.32 -3.18
C GLY A 75 -15.45 -9.36 -2.70
N HIS A 76 -15.19 -8.92 -1.46
CA HIS A 76 -13.85 -8.64 -0.92
C HIS A 76 -13.09 -7.54 -1.67
N PHE A 77 -12.34 -6.76 -0.91
CA PHE A 77 -11.52 -5.67 -1.43
C PHE A 77 -10.08 -5.84 -0.96
N LYS A 78 -9.17 -5.97 -1.93
CA LYS A 78 -7.73 -5.99 -1.69
C LYS A 78 -7.04 -4.98 -2.58
N HIS A 79 -6.10 -4.22 -2.01
CA HIS A 79 -5.40 -3.16 -2.74
C HIS A 79 -4.67 -3.68 -3.98
N TYR A 80 -4.07 -4.88 -3.93
CA TYR A 80 -3.32 -5.44 -5.05
C TYR A 80 -4.21 -5.85 -6.24
N GLU A 81 -5.42 -6.36 -5.97
CA GLU A 81 -6.44 -6.59 -7.00
C GLU A 81 -6.96 -5.27 -7.56
N GLN A 82 -7.13 -4.27 -6.69
CA GLN A 82 -7.50 -2.93 -7.11
C GLN A 82 -6.40 -2.27 -7.94
N SER A 83 -5.11 -2.48 -7.64
CA SER A 83 -3.99 -1.96 -8.44
C SER A 83 -4.02 -2.53 -9.86
N LYS A 84 -4.26 -3.85 -9.99
CA LYS A 84 -4.51 -4.50 -11.28
C LYS A 84 -5.71 -3.87 -11.99
N ARG A 85 -6.84 -3.72 -11.30
CA ARG A 85 -8.06 -3.11 -11.87
C ARG A 85 -7.83 -1.65 -12.31
N VAL A 86 -7.04 -0.89 -11.58
CA VAL A 86 -6.71 0.50 -11.93
C VAL A 86 -6.01 0.54 -13.28
N VAL A 87 -5.01 -0.33 -13.50
CA VAL A 87 -4.24 -0.35 -14.75
C VAL A 87 -4.97 -1.04 -15.91
N GLU A 88 -5.88 -1.97 -15.64
CA GLU A 88 -6.63 -2.68 -16.70
C GLU A 88 -7.94 -1.98 -17.10
N VAL A 89 -8.58 -1.26 -16.18
CA VAL A 89 -9.95 -0.78 -16.36
C VAL A 89 -10.10 0.70 -16.05
N VAL A 90 -9.62 1.19 -14.90
CA VAL A 90 -10.02 2.52 -14.41
C VAL A 90 -9.33 3.67 -15.13
N GLU A 91 -8.02 3.53 -15.35
CA GLU A 91 -7.22 4.59 -15.97
C GLU A 91 -7.66 4.84 -17.42
N LYS A 92 -7.29 6.02 -17.96
CA LYS A 92 -7.67 6.46 -19.31
C LYS A 92 -9.18 6.44 -19.54
N ASN A 93 -9.95 6.92 -18.56
CA ASN A 93 -11.42 7.03 -18.65
C ASN A 93 -12.14 5.71 -18.98
N GLY A 94 -11.66 4.58 -18.46
CA GLY A 94 -12.28 3.29 -18.71
C GLY A 94 -11.57 2.41 -19.74
N GLU A 95 -10.49 2.91 -20.37
CA GLU A 95 -9.74 2.17 -21.40
C GLU A 95 -8.59 1.31 -20.82
N GLY A 96 -8.17 1.57 -19.59
CA GLY A 96 -6.97 0.99 -19.02
C GLY A 96 -5.69 1.58 -19.62
N LEU A 97 -4.54 1.06 -19.18
CA LEU A 97 -3.21 1.49 -19.60
C LEU A 97 -2.60 0.60 -20.69
N ASN A 98 -3.23 -0.54 -21.01
CA ASN A 98 -2.72 -1.53 -21.96
C ASN A 98 -1.26 -1.93 -21.66
N LEU A 99 -0.98 -2.25 -20.40
CA LEU A 99 0.34 -2.71 -19.96
C LEU A 99 0.57 -4.17 -20.38
N THR A 100 1.84 -4.60 -20.38
CA THR A 100 2.17 -6.00 -20.67
C THR A 100 1.67 -6.93 -19.57
N GLU A 101 1.43 -8.20 -19.91
CA GLU A 101 0.92 -9.19 -18.96
C GLU A 101 1.85 -9.36 -17.76
N GLU A 102 3.16 -9.29 -17.97
CA GLU A 102 4.18 -9.44 -16.92
C GLU A 102 4.12 -8.30 -15.89
N VAL A 103 3.82 -7.07 -16.33
CA VAL A 103 3.64 -5.94 -15.43
C VAL A 103 2.38 -6.13 -14.59
N ILE A 104 1.28 -6.54 -15.21
CA ILE A 104 -0.01 -6.76 -14.53
C ILE A 104 0.11 -7.92 -13.53
N ASP A 105 0.75 -9.02 -13.91
CA ASP A 105 1.02 -10.17 -13.04
C ASP A 105 1.89 -9.79 -11.86
N GLY A 106 2.98 -9.04 -12.09
CA GLY A 106 3.83 -8.53 -11.03
C GLY A 106 3.08 -7.64 -10.04
N ILE A 107 2.21 -6.74 -10.54
CA ILE A 107 1.36 -5.88 -9.72
C ILE A 107 0.39 -6.71 -8.88
N LEU A 108 -0.27 -7.71 -9.46
CA LEU A 108 -1.22 -8.56 -8.75
C LEU A 108 -0.55 -9.41 -7.67
N CYS A 109 0.65 -9.93 -7.95
CA CYS A 109 1.29 -10.94 -7.12
C CYS A 109 2.20 -10.38 -6.02
N HIS A 110 2.37 -9.05 -5.91
CA HIS A 110 3.36 -8.46 -5.00
C HIS A 110 3.11 -8.76 -3.50
N THR A 111 1.86 -9.02 -3.09
CA THR A 111 1.53 -9.27 -1.67
C THR A 111 1.64 -10.76 -1.30
N ASN A 112 0.72 -11.58 -1.81
CA ASN A 112 0.46 -12.93 -1.29
C ASN A 112 0.70 -14.07 -2.29
N ALA A 113 0.75 -13.77 -3.59
CA ALA A 113 1.01 -14.76 -4.63
C ALA A 113 2.49 -14.72 -5.08
N THR A 114 2.88 -15.61 -5.97
CA THR A 114 4.21 -15.62 -6.59
C THR A 114 4.04 -15.23 -8.04
N ALA A 115 4.68 -14.14 -8.45
CA ALA A 115 4.66 -13.69 -9.84
C ALA A 115 5.36 -14.71 -10.74
N LYS A 116 4.94 -14.77 -12.00
CA LYS A 116 5.52 -15.63 -13.04
C LYS A 116 6.99 -15.26 -13.31
N THR A 117 7.30 -13.97 -13.27
CA THR A 117 8.64 -13.43 -13.54
C THR A 117 9.46 -13.29 -12.26
N LEU A 118 10.79 -13.42 -12.39
CA LEU A 118 11.70 -13.14 -11.28
C LEU A 118 11.63 -11.66 -10.87
N GLU A 119 11.41 -10.76 -11.82
CA GLU A 119 11.22 -9.33 -11.61
C GLU A 119 10.02 -9.05 -10.69
N GLY A 120 8.87 -9.69 -10.92
CA GLY A 120 7.70 -9.57 -10.03
C GLY A 120 7.96 -10.14 -8.64
N GLN A 121 8.73 -11.24 -8.55
CA GLN A 121 9.18 -11.76 -7.26
C GLN A 121 10.13 -10.79 -6.55
N VAL A 122 11.07 -10.16 -7.27
CA VAL A 122 11.96 -9.13 -6.72
C VAL A 122 11.16 -7.97 -6.15
N VAL A 123 10.10 -7.50 -6.82
CA VAL A 123 9.24 -6.43 -6.27
C VAL A 123 8.56 -6.87 -4.97
N LYS A 124 8.04 -8.10 -4.88
CA LYS A 124 7.48 -8.65 -3.63
C LYS A 124 8.46 -8.63 -2.46
N PHE A 125 9.73 -9.00 -2.70
CA PHE A 125 10.75 -8.93 -1.66
C PHE A 125 11.10 -7.47 -1.32
N SER A 126 11.22 -6.62 -2.33
CA SER A 126 11.56 -5.21 -2.17
C SER A 126 10.50 -4.45 -1.38
N ASP A 127 9.23 -4.72 -1.62
CA ASP A 127 8.11 -4.17 -0.86
C ASP A 127 8.19 -4.58 0.62
N LYS A 128 8.38 -5.88 0.91
CA LYS A 128 8.57 -6.36 2.29
C LYS A 128 9.77 -5.72 2.99
N ILE A 129 10.90 -5.57 2.29
CA ILE A 129 12.12 -4.94 2.83
C ILE A 129 11.86 -3.47 3.12
N ALA A 130 11.23 -2.73 2.19
CA ALA A 130 10.92 -1.32 2.38
C ALA A 130 9.94 -1.14 3.55
N TYR A 131 8.85 -1.90 3.54
CA TYR A 131 7.74 -1.86 4.48
C TYR A 131 8.19 -1.97 5.94
N ILE A 132 8.83 -3.08 6.29
CA ILE A 132 9.20 -3.36 7.67
C ILE A 132 10.15 -2.29 8.24
N ASN A 133 11.04 -1.76 7.40
CA ASN A 133 12.06 -0.83 7.84
C ASN A 133 11.52 0.58 8.06
N HIS A 134 10.62 1.05 7.21
CA HIS A 134 10.02 2.36 7.43
C HIS A 134 8.99 2.34 8.55
N ASP A 135 8.24 1.25 8.71
CA ASP A 135 7.28 1.16 9.80
C ASP A 135 7.94 1.11 11.17
N ILE A 136 9.14 0.53 11.28
CA ILE A 136 9.96 0.65 12.49
C ILE A 136 10.34 2.11 12.74
N GLU A 137 10.80 2.84 11.72
CA GLU A 137 11.16 4.26 11.87
C GLU A 137 9.95 5.11 12.28
N ASP A 138 8.78 4.89 11.66
CA ASP A 138 7.57 5.65 11.92
C ASP A 138 6.98 5.29 13.30
N ALA A 139 7.02 4.03 13.71
CA ALA A 139 6.62 3.61 15.05
C ALA A 139 7.52 4.22 16.14
N ILE A 140 8.84 4.28 15.91
CA ILE A 140 9.77 4.92 16.84
C ILE A 140 9.55 6.44 16.88
N ARG A 141 9.43 7.08 15.72
CA ARG A 141 9.18 8.53 15.62
C ARG A 141 7.84 8.93 16.24
N GLY A 142 6.81 8.09 16.09
CA GLY A 142 5.50 8.28 16.69
C GLY A 142 5.45 7.96 18.19
N GLY A 143 6.56 7.48 18.79
CA GLY A 143 6.62 7.09 20.19
C GLY A 143 5.82 5.83 20.53
N VAL A 144 5.44 5.04 19.50
CA VAL A 144 4.76 3.75 19.67
C VAL A 144 5.74 2.68 20.16
N LEU A 145 6.98 2.75 19.69
CA LEU A 145 8.08 1.86 20.07
C LEU A 145 9.30 2.69 20.44
N ARG A 146 10.20 2.10 21.23
CA ARG A 146 11.59 2.56 21.36
C ARG A 146 12.50 1.59 20.62
N GLN A 147 13.70 2.06 20.28
CA GLN A 147 14.70 1.22 19.60
C GLN A 147 15.04 -0.03 20.44
N GLU A 148 15.04 0.11 21.77
CA GLU A 148 15.31 -0.97 22.72
C GLU A 148 14.18 -1.99 22.83
N ASP A 149 12.98 -1.68 22.35
CA ASP A 149 11.84 -2.59 22.38
C ASP A 149 11.91 -3.62 21.22
N LEU A 150 12.75 -3.39 20.21
CA LEU A 150 12.93 -4.30 19.08
C LEU A 150 13.62 -5.61 19.52
N PRO A 151 13.25 -6.75 18.92
CA PRO A 151 13.77 -8.05 19.33
C PRO A 151 15.28 -8.15 19.06
N GLU A 152 16.05 -8.54 20.08
CA GLU A 152 17.51 -8.54 20.05
C GLU A 152 18.09 -9.39 18.91
N GLU A 153 17.56 -10.60 18.73
CA GLU A 153 18.10 -11.56 17.77
C GLU A 153 17.93 -11.11 16.30
N PRO A 154 16.73 -10.68 15.83
CA PRO A 154 16.60 -10.06 14.52
C PRO A 154 17.45 -8.81 14.31
N ILE A 155 17.59 -7.97 15.33
CA ILE A 155 18.40 -6.74 15.22
C ILE A 155 19.89 -7.07 15.12
N ARG A 156 20.36 -8.10 15.83
CA ARG A 156 21.73 -8.60 15.73
C ARG A 156 22.04 -9.15 14.34
N ILE A 157 21.10 -9.88 13.73
CA ILE A 157 21.27 -10.50 12.40
C ILE A 157 21.12 -9.45 11.29
N LEU A 158 20.04 -8.67 11.30
CA LEU A 158 19.70 -7.76 10.20
C LEU A 158 20.46 -6.44 10.31
N GLY A 159 20.60 -5.90 11.52
CA GLY A 159 21.26 -4.62 11.79
C GLY A 159 20.43 -3.68 12.66
N ILE A 160 21.13 -2.76 13.34
CA ILE A 160 20.55 -1.79 14.27
C ILE A 160 19.92 -0.63 13.51
N THR A 161 20.59 -0.15 12.47
CA THR A 161 20.09 0.96 11.64
C THR A 161 19.25 0.45 10.48
N LYS A 162 18.33 1.29 9.99
CA LYS A 162 17.57 1.03 8.77
C LYS A 162 18.47 0.63 7.60
N SER A 163 19.55 1.39 7.36
CA SER A 163 20.47 1.14 6.25
C SER A 163 21.19 -0.21 6.39
N GLN A 164 21.56 -0.61 7.60
CA GLN A 164 22.15 -1.93 7.85
C GLN A 164 21.15 -3.04 7.53
N ARG A 165 19.91 -2.96 8.04
CA ARG A 165 18.86 -3.95 7.77
C ARG A 165 18.56 -4.12 6.29
N ILE A 166 18.34 -3.01 5.59
CA ILE A 166 18.09 -3.03 4.13
C ILE A 166 19.28 -3.66 3.40
N THR A 167 20.50 -3.28 3.74
CA THR A 167 21.72 -3.82 3.11
C THR A 167 21.85 -5.33 3.34
N THR A 168 21.61 -5.81 4.56
CA THR A 168 21.67 -7.24 4.90
C THR A 168 20.62 -8.03 4.12
N LEU A 169 19.39 -7.55 4.10
CA LEU A 169 18.29 -8.20 3.38
C LEU A 169 18.56 -8.26 1.87
N ILE A 170 19.00 -7.15 1.25
CA ILE A 170 19.36 -7.10 -0.17
C ILE A 170 20.51 -8.07 -0.48
N LYS A 171 21.58 -8.07 0.33
CA LYS A 171 22.73 -8.97 0.15
C LYS A 171 22.30 -10.44 0.23
N SER A 172 21.44 -10.77 1.19
CA SER A 172 20.89 -12.12 1.33
C SER A 172 20.10 -12.52 0.09
N VAL A 173 19.22 -11.66 -0.41
CA VAL A 173 18.47 -11.92 -1.66
C VAL A 173 19.42 -12.18 -2.82
N ILE A 174 20.40 -11.30 -3.04
CA ILE A 174 21.34 -11.41 -4.16
C ILE A 174 22.17 -12.71 -4.09
N ALA A 175 22.65 -13.09 -2.90
CA ALA A 175 23.52 -14.25 -2.73
C ALA A 175 22.78 -15.60 -2.87
N ASN A 176 21.47 -15.63 -2.64
CA ASN A 176 20.70 -16.88 -2.52
C ASN A 176 19.64 -17.06 -3.62
N SER A 177 19.48 -16.08 -4.50
CA SER A 177 18.53 -16.15 -5.62
C SER A 177 19.16 -16.76 -6.86
N LYS A 178 18.45 -17.72 -7.47
CA LYS A 178 18.78 -18.33 -8.77
C LYS A 178 17.49 -18.46 -9.60
N ASP A 179 16.88 -19.64 -9.59
CA ASP A 179 15.61 -19.92 -10.26
C ASP A 179 14.40 -19.36 -9.51
N THR A 180 14.60 -18.96 -8.25
CA THR A 180 13.62 -18.31 -7.39
C THR A 180 14.29 -17.21 -6.56
N ILE A 181 13.51 -16.19 -6.20
CA ILE A 181 13.97 -15.12 -5.31
C ILE A 181 13.76 -15.53 -3.85
N GLN A 182 14.83 -15.48 -3.05
CA GLN A 182 14.79 -15.91 -1.65
C GLN A 182 15.93 -15.31 -0.80
N TYR A 183 15.67 -15.23 0.50
CA TYR A 183 16.72 -15.05 1.51
C TYR A 183 17.43 -16.38 1.81
N ASP A 184 18.59 -16.33 2.46
CA ASP A 184 19.07 -17.47 3.25
C ASP A 184 18.16 -17.75 4.47
N GLU A 185 18.30 -18.93 5.07
CA GLU A 185 17.43 -19.36 6.17
C GLU A 185 17.55 -18.48 7.42
N VAL A 186 18.76 -18.02 7.75
CA VAL A 186 19.03 -17.19 8.94
C VAL A 186 18.39 -15.82 8.77
N THR A 187 18.61 -15.19 7.61
CA THR A 187 18.01 -13.90 7.28
C THR A 187 16.49 -13.99 7.20
N ARG A 188 15.94 -15.06 6.60
CA ARG A 188 14.49 -15.30 6.54
C ARG A 188 13.88 -15.36 7.93
N LYS A 189 14.46 -16.16 8.83
CA LYS A 189 13.97 -16.32 10.21
C LYS A 189 13.98 -14.98 10.95
N ALA A 190 15.08 -14.24 10.87
CA ALA A 190 15.20 -12.91 11.49
C ALA A 190 14.17 -11.92 10.93
N HIS A 191 13.97 -11.90 9.61
CA HIS A 191 12.96 -11.06 8.96
C HIS A 191 11.55 -11.41 9.45
N ASP A 192 11.20 -12.70 9.49
CA ASP A 192 9.86 -13.14 9.85
C ASP A 192 9.56 -12.91 11.34
N GLU A 193 10.55 -13.08 12.22
CA GLU A 193 10.45 -12.73 13.64
C GLU A 193 10.26 -11.23 13.85
N LEU A 194 11.05 -10.39 13.17
CA LEU A 194 10.89 -8.93 13.23
C LEU A 194 9.54 -8.50 12.69
N ARG A 195 9.08 -9.10 11.59
CA ARG A 195 7.77 -8.82 11.01
C ARG A 195 6.66 -9.20 11.98
N LYS A 196 6.72 -10.39 12.57
CA LYS A 196 5.75 -10.85 13.58
C LYS A 196 5.70 -9.87 14.76
N PHE A 197 6.86 -9.45 15.27
CA PHE A 197 6.93 -8.45 16.33
C PHE A 197 6.20 -7.15 15.96
N MET A 198 6.41 -6.63 14.75
CA MET A 198 5.72 -5.42 14.28
C MET A 198 4.20 -5.62 14.17
N PHE A 199 3.73 -6.79 13.74
CA PHE A 199 2.30 -7.12 13.77
C PHE A 199 1.73 -7.11 15.18
N ASP A 200 2.37 -7.80 16.11
CA ASP A 200 1.84 -7.94 17.46
C ASP A 200 1.87 -6.60 18.24
N ASN A 201 2.86 -5.74 17.98
CA ASN A 201 3.12 -4.53 18.79
C ASN A 201 2.78 -3.20 18.11
N VAL A 202 2.56 -3.17 16.79
CA VAL A 202 2.26 -1.94 16.05
C VAL A 202 0.94 -2.04 15.30
N TYR A 203 0.76 -3.08 14.47
CA TYR A 203 -0.48 -3.18 13.67
C TYR A 203 -1.70 -3.64 14.48
N PHE A 204 -1.51 -4.54 15.46
CA PHE A 204 -2.58 -5.07 16.32
C PHE A 204 -2.64 -4.47 17.73
N ALA A 205 -1.70 -3.59 18.09
CA ALA A 205 -1.66 -3.02 19.43
C ALA A 205 -3.00 -2.32 19.77
N PRO A 206 -3.65 -2.65 20.92
CA PRO A 206 -4.97 -2.12 21.29
C PRO A 206 -5.07 -0.59 21.50
N ARG A 207 -4.05 0.21 21.19
CA ARG A 207 -4.15 1.68 21.26
C ARG A 207 -3.33 2.35 20.16
N THR A 208 -3.97 3.21 19.37
CA THR A 208 -3.86 4.69 19.51
C THR A 208 -4.74 5.43 18.48
N ASN A 209 -5.44 6.45 18.97
CA ASN A 209 -6.17 7.52 18.27
C ASN A 209 -7.61 7.28 17.79
N SER A 210 -8.50 8.12 18.35
CA SER A 210 -9.83 8.47 17.85
C SER A 210 -9.87 8.72 16.34
N GLU A 211 -8.76 9.16 15.74
CA GLU A 211 -8.64 9.40 14.30
C GLU A 211 -8.74 8.13 13.44
N LYS A 212 -8.26 6.95 13.90
CA LYS A 212 -8.46 5.70 13.15
C LYS A 212 -9.94 5.36 13.01
N GLY A 213 -10.71 5.55 14.09
CA GLY A 213 -12.16 5.42 14.06
C GLY A 213 -12.82 6.40 13.08
N LYS A 214 -12.31 7.64 13.00
CA LYS A 214 -12.81 8.64 12.05
C LYS A 214 -12.50 8.29 10.59
N ALA A 215 -11.32 7.79 10.29
CA ALA A 215 -10.97 7.38 8.93
C ALA A 215 -11.86 6.23 8.43
N CYS A 216 -12.03 5.18 9.25
CA CYS A 216 -12.99 4.11 8.98
C CYS A 216 -14.40 4.67 8.76
N TYR A 217 -14.84 5.59 9.62
CA TYR A 217 -16.17 6.20 9.52
C TYR A 217 -16.36 7.01 8.24
N ILE A 218 -15.35 7.79 7.81
CA ILE A 218 -15.40 8.54 6.55
C ILE A 218 -15.59 7.58 5.37
N VAL A 219 -14.78 6.51 5.31
CA VAL A 219 -14.87 5.52 4.23
C VAL A 219 -16.23 4.82 4.24
N GLU A 220 -16.71 4.42 5.42
CA GLU A 220 -18.03 3.79 5.58
C GLU A 220 -19.17 4.72 5.16
N PHE A 221 -19.12 5.99 5.56
CA PHE A 221 -20.10 7.00 5.19
C PHE A 221 -20.14 7.19 3.68
N LEU A 222 -18.97 7.42 3.05
CA LEU A 222 -18.87 7.60 1.61
C LEU A 222 -19.37 6.36 0.85
N TYR A 223 -19.02 5.16 1.31
CA TYR A 223 -19.49 3.92 0.71
C TYR A 223 -21.02 3.82 0.73
N LYS A 224 -21.64 4.04 1.89
CA LYS A 224 -23.11 4.00 2.02
C LYS A 224 -23.78 5.10 1.19
N TYR A 225 -23.21 6.31 1.20
CA TYR A 225 -23.72 7.46 0.45
C TYR A 225 -23.77 7.16 -1.06
N PHE A 226 -22.66 6.74 -1.66
CA PHE A 226 -22.63 6.47 -3.11
C PHE A 226 -23.32 5.18 -3.51
N THR A 227 -23.45 4.21 -2.59
CA THR A 227 -24.27 3.01 -2.84
C THR A 227 -25.75 3.37 -2.91
N ALA A 228 -26.21 4.27 -2.03
CA ALA A 228 -27.60 4.75 -2.01
C ALA A 228 -27.90 5.75 -3.14
N SER A 229 -26.89 6.49 -3.59
CA SER A 229 -27.02 7.51 -4.64
C SER A 229 -25.88 7.43 -5.66
N PRO A 230 -25.87 6.40 -6.53
CA PRO A 230 -24.80 6.17 -7.50
C PRO A 230 -24.65 7.33 -8.50
N GLU A 231 -25.72 8.06 -8.79
CA GLU A 231 -25.75 9.24 -9.66
C GLU A 231 -24.96 10.44 -9.11
N LYS A 232 -24.48 10.37 -7.87
CA LYS A 232 -23.60 11.39 -7.27
C LYS A 232 -22.12 11.14 -7.56
N MET A 233 -21.77 9.98 -8.11
CA MET A 233 -20.40 9.71 -8.56
C MET A 233 -20.12 10.40 -9.90
N PRO A 234 -18.85 10.63 -10.27
CA PRO A 234 -18.50 11.09 -11.61
C PRO A 234 -18.96 10.12 -12.71
N ASP A 235 -19.21 10.64 -13.92
CA ASP A 235 -19.78 9.89 -15.06
C ASP A 235 -19.09 8.55 -15.35
N LEU A 236 -17.76 8.50 -15.23
CA LEU A 236 -16.98 7.28 -15.38
C LEU A 236 -17.49 6.16 -14.45
N TYR A 237 -17.68 6.48 -13.17
CA TYR A 237 -18.11 5.52 -12.17
C TYR A 237 -19.62 5.25 -12.23
N ILE A 238 -20.43 6.20 -12.71
CA ILE A 238 -21.83 5.91 -13.08
C ILE A 238 -21.89 4.87 -14.19
N GLY A 239 -21.02 5.00 -15.20
CA GLY A 239 -20.85 4.00 -16.25
C GLY A 239 -20.45 2.64 -15.68
N PHE A 240 -19.45 2.61 -14.78
CA PHE A 240 -19.03 1.40 -14.11
C PHE A 240 -20.13 0.78 -13.23
N ALA A 241 -20.98 1.58 -12.58
CA ALA A 241 -22.08 1.05 -11.77
C ALA A 241 -23.06 0.24 -12.64
N ARG A 242 -23.30 0.69 -13.88
CA ARG A 242 -24.15 -0.03 -14.85
C ARG A 242 -23.49 -1.30 -15.39
N GLN A 243 -22.16 -1.28 -15.55
CA GLN A 243 -21.42 -2.39 -16.19
C GLN A 243 -20.97 -3.47 -15.19
N TYR A 244 -20.47 -3.07 -14.03
CA TYR A 244 -19.80 -3.93 -13.05
C TYR A 244 -20.55 -4.03 -11.71
N GLY A 245 -21.67 -3.31 -11.57
CA GLY A 245 -22.42 -3.20 -10.32
C GLY A 245 -22.02 -1.97 -9.50
N THR A 246 -23.01 -1.42 -8.79
CA THR A 246 -22.89 -0.19 -8.00
C THR A 246 -21.77 -0.30 -6.97
N GLU A 247 -21.75 -1.36 -6.19
CA GLU A 247 -20.83 -1.54 -5.06
C GLU A 247 -19.37 -1.57 -5.53
N ARG A 248 -19.08 -2.22 -6.66
CA ARG A 248 -17.75 -2.21 -7.27
C ARG A 248 -17.36 -0.82 -7.74
N ALA A 249 -18.26 -0.10 -8.42
CA ALA A 249 -17.99 1.25 -8.89
C ALA A 249 -17.73 2.23 -7.74
N VAL A 250 -18.44 2.06 -6.61
CA VAL A 250 -18.21 2.80 -5.37
C VAL A 250 -16.82 2.51 -4.81
N CYS A 251 -16.39 1.24 -4.76
CA CYS A 251 -15.02 0.88 -4.38
C CYS A 251 -13.97 1.51 -5.31
N ASP A 252 -14.20 1.49 -6.63
CA ASP A 252 -13.31 2.12 -7.61
C ASP A 252 -13.18 3.63 -7.36
N PHE A 253 -14.30 4.29 -7.07
CA PHE A 253 -14.29 5.73 -6.83
C PHE A 253 -13.61 6.09 -5.51
N ILE A 254 -13.98 5.42 -4.40
CA ILE A 254 -13.43 5.69 -3.07
C ILE A 254 -11.94 5.37 -3.01
N SER A 255 -11.53 4.20 -3.52
CA SER A 255 -10.10 3.84 -3.57
C SER A 255 -9.30 4.82 -4.43
N GLY A 256 -9.93 5.45 -5.43
CA GLY A 256 -9.33 6.50 -6.25
C GLY A 256 -9.10 7.84 -5.55
N MET A 257 -9.71 8.11 -4.39
CA MET A 257 -9.60 9.38 -3.66
C MET A 257 -8.25 9.54 -2.96
N THR A 258 -7.80 10.78 -2.77
CA THR A 258 -6.72 11.10 -1.83
C THR A 258 -7.28 11.28 -0.42
N ASP A 259 -6.43 11.26 0.61
CA ASP A 259 -6.87 11.39 2.00
C ASP A 259 -7.60 12.73 2.23
N ASP A 260 -6.99 13.84 1.78
CA ASP A 260 -7.57 15.19 1.90
C ASP A 260 -8.89 15.31 1.14
N PHE A 261 -8.97 14.75 -0.06
CA PHE A 261 -10.20 14.79 -0.87
C PHE A 261 -11.33 14.03 -0.20
N ALA A 262 -11.07 12.84 0.35
CA ALA A 262 -12.07 12.07 1.08
C ALA A 262 -12.58 12.82 2.31
N VAL A 263 -11.68 13.48 3.06
CA VAL A 263 -12.03 14.31 4.23
C VAL A 263 -12.87 15.52 3.82
N ASP A 264 -12.47 16.25 2.78
CA ASP A 264 -13.17 17.47 2.36
C ASP A 264 -14.53 17.16 1.76
N TYR A 265 -14.64 16.08 0.98
CA TYR A 265 -15.92 15.63 0.44
C TYR A 265 -16.88 15.20 1.57
N PHE A 266 -16.39 14.47 2.57
CA PHE A 266 -17.16 14.12 3.76
C PHE A 266 -17.67 15.38 4.49
N LYS A 267 -16.80 16.38 4.70
CA LYS A 267 -17.21 17.65 5.34
C LYS A 267 -18.28 18.37 4.52
N GLU A 268 -18.14 18.44 3.20
CA GLU A 268 -19.13 19.08 2.34
C GLU A 268 -20.50 18.39 2.41
N LEU A 269 -20.54 17.07 2.49
CA LEU A 269 -21.78 16.31 2.60
C LEU A 269 -22.44 16.42 3.98
N CYS A 270 -21.65 16.51 5.05
CA CYS A 270 -22.16 16.44 6.41
C CYS A 270 -22.35 17.80 7.10
N ILE A 271 -21.67 18.85 6.65
CA ILE A 271 -21.69 20.17 7.31
C ILE A 271 -22.57 21.12 6.50
N PRO A 272 -23.72 21.56 7.04
CA PRO A 272 -24.56 22.56 6.38
C PRO A 272 -23.79 23.87 6.19
N LYS A 273 -23.88 24.46 5.00
CA LYS A 273 -23.33 25.79 4.73
C LYS A 273 -24.28 26.83 5.36
N SER A 274 -23.79 27.65 6.29
CA SER A 274 -24.54 28.80 6.79
C SER A 274 -24.67 29.84 5.67
N TRP A 275 -25.82 30.52 5.59
CA TRP A 275 -26.02 31.62 4.66
C TRP A 275 -24.99 32.73 4.96
N SER A 276 -24.07 32.97 4.03
CA SER A 276 -23.23 34.17 4.05
C SER A 276 -24.04 35.32 3.46
N TYR A 277 -24.56 36.20 4.33
CA TYR A 277 -25.11 37.50 3.93
C TYR A 277 -23.97 38.50 3.69
#